data_AF-V5I7Z4-F1
#
_entry.id   AF-V5I7Z4-F1
#
_cell.length_a   1.000
_cell.length_b   1.000
_cell.length_c   1.000
_cell.angle_alpha   90.00
_cell.angle_beta   90.00
_cell.angle_gamma   90.00
#
_symmetry.space_group_name_H-M   'P 1'
#
loop_
_entity.id
_entity.type
_entity.pdbx_description
1 polymer ?
#
loop_
_entity_poly.entity_id
_entity_poly.type
_entity_poly.pdbx_seq_one_letter_code
_entity_poly.pdbx_strand_id
1 'polypeptide(L)'
;QHLGDLYLPDASVSHLPDIKDVNINPVFPNRTQLLHLHNMALNRAFFWSYILQSRFIRPAINDTYDPGMMYYFLSTVADVSTNKHINASAIYFSPNMSYSSSYRGFFNKTFPLFAPRTFRADDFNDPIHLERISTLNTFTVHDLGAVPPDTSSDYTSDYYRINEWYKKWLPDHVDRRHDTKTTYQVEIRYANNTNETFTFHGPPGADEIPGPVMWTRPYFDCGRSNRWLVAAVVPIADIYPRHTGFRHIEYPTYTAAAVVEMDFERIDINQCPPGMGNNGPNIFSDTARCKKETTECEPLHGWGFRRGAYQCRCRPGFRLPLQTRRPFLGELVERATAG
;
A
#
# COMPACT_ATOMS: atom_id res chain seq x y z
N GLN A 1 2.12 27.20 0.86
CA GLN A 1 2.23 26.16 -0.20
C GLN A 1 0.87 25.53 -0.36
N HIS A 2 0.38 25.41 -1.61
CA HIS A 2 -0.95 24.87 -1.86
C HIS A 2 -0.92 23.34 -1.66
N LEU A 3 -1.98 22.76 -1.09
CA LEU A 3 -2.12 21.30 -0.91
C LEU A 3 -1.95 20.52 -2.24
N GLY A 4 -2.27 21.15 -3.38
CA GLY A 4 -2.06 20.57 -4.71
C GLY A 4 -0.60 20.33 -5.08
N ASP A 5 0.36 21.03 -4.46
CA ASP A 5 1.79 20.90 -4.77
C ASP A 5 2.39 19.58 -4.23
N LEU A 6 1.67 18.89 -3.33
CA LEU A 6 2.15 17.66 -2.67
C LEU A 6 1.67 16.37 -3.35
N TYR A 7 0.91 16.48 -4.43
CA TYR A 7 0.30 15.34 -5.11
C TYR A 7 0.63 15.34 -6.60
N LEU A 8 0.91 14.16 -7.14
CA LEU A 8 0.91 13.94 -8.58
C LEU A 8 -0.51 13.59 -9.05
N PRO A 9 -0.83 13.85 -10.34
CA PRO A 9 -2.10 13.43 -10.91
C PRO A 9 -2.29 11.92 -10.82
N ASP A 10 -3.52 11.44 -10.58
CA ASP A 10 -3.83 9.99 -10.47
C ASP A 10 -3.33 9.18 -11.68
N ALA A 11 -3.35 9.79 -12.88
CA ALA A 11 -2.87 9.21 -14.13
C ALA A 11 -1.33 9.04 -14.22
N SER A 12 -0.56 9.42 -13.19
CA SER A 12 0.88 9.21 -13.16
C SER A 12 1.27 7.77 -12.85
N VAL A 13 0.41 7.00 -12.18
CA VAL A 13 0.60 5.55 -12.00
C VAL A 13 -0.26 4.83 -13.01
N SER A 14 0.38 4.32 -14.06
CA SER A 14 -0.32 3.53 -15.08
C SER A 14 -0.50 2.08 -14.61
N HIS A 15 -1.60 1.43 -15.00
CA HIS A 15 -1.84 -0.01 -14.82
C HIS A 15 -1.76 -0.50 -13.37
N LEU A 16 -2.56 0.09 -12.48
CA LEU A 16 -2.76 -0.45 -11.14
C LEU A 16 -3.21 -1.92 -11.23
N PRO A 17 -2.63 -2.82 -10.42
CA PRO A 17 -2.98 -4.24 -10.46
C PRO A 17 -4.40 -4.43 -9.92
N ASP A 18 -5.19 -5.21 -10.66
CA ASP A 18 -6.46 -5.76 -10.19
C ASP A 18 -6.27 -7.25 -9.89
N ILE A 19 -6.69 -7.68 -8.70
CA ILE A 19 -6.61 -9.08 -8.28
C ILE A 19 -7.46 -10.00 -9.19
N LYS A 20 -8.52 -9.47 -9.81
CA LYS A 20 -9.37 -10.20 -10.76
C LYS A 20 -8.60 -10.63 -12.01
N ASP A 21 -7.62 -9.84 -12.41
CA ASP A 21 -6.85 -10.05 -13.64
C ASP A 21 -5.66 -11.01 -13.46
N VAL A 22 -5.25 -11.30 -12.22
CA VAL A 22 -4.02 -12.08 -11.93
C VAL A 22 -4.07 -13.49 -12.50
N ASN A 23 -5.24 -14.11 -12.54
CA ASN A 23 -5.41 -15.47 -13.07
C ASN A 23 -5.72 -15.51 -14.58
N ILE A 24 -6.02 -14.36 -15.18
CA ILE A 24 -6.48 -14.26 -16.57
C ILE A 24 -5.34 -13.74 -17.46
N ASN A 25 -4.65 -12.70 -17.00
CA ASN A 25 -3.62 -12.00 -17.76
C ASN A 25 -2.23 -12.28 -17.17
N PRO A 26 -1.19 -12.44 -18.01
CA PRO A 26 0.17 -12.56 -17.51
C PRO A 26 0.57 -11.29 -16.75
N VAL A 27 1.11 -11.48 -15.55
CA VAL A 27 1.65 -10.37 -14.74
C VAL A 27 2.96 -9.90 -15.38
N PHE A 28 2.92 -8.75 -16.03
CA PHE A 28 4.11 -8.14 -16.60
C PHE A 28 5.13 -7.75 -15.51
N PRO A 29 6.44 -7.83 -15.77
CA PRO A 29 7.48 -7.48 -14.80
C PRO A 29 7.34 -6.06 -14.21
N ASN A 30 6.85 -5.08 -14.99
CA ASN A 30 6.58 -3.72 -14.49
C ASN A 30 5.51 -3.66 -13.40
N ARG A 31 4.56 -4.60 -13.40
CA ARG A 31 3.44 -4.67 -12.46
C ARG A 31 3.78 -5.47 -11.20
N THR A 32 4.89 -6.20 -11.19
CA THR A 32 5.26 -7.08 -10.08
C THR A 32 5.43 -6.32 -8.77
N GLN A 33 6.04 -5.13 -8.79
CA GLN A 33 6.28 -4.35 -7.58
C GLN A 33 4.97 -3.82 -6.96
N LEU A 34 4.06 -3.30 -7.79
CA LEU A 34 2.73 -2.86 -7.34
C LEU A 34 1.90 -4.05 -6.85
N LEU A 35 1.98 -5.21 -7.50
CA LEU A 35 1.30 -6.42 -7.07
C LEU A 35 1.84 -6.94 -5.72
N HIS A 36 3.16 -6.84 -5.50
CA HIS A 36 3.75 -7.13 -4.19
C HIS A 36 3.23 -6.18 -3.12
N LEU A 37 3.10 -4.88 -3.41
CA LEU A 37 2.53 -3.90 -2.49
C LEU A 37 1.07 -4.21 -2.16
N HIS A 38 0.27 -4.51 -3.18
CA HIS A 38 -1.12 -4.93 -3.07
C HIS A 38 -1.27 -6.12 -2.12
N ASN A 39 -0.51 -7.19 -2.38
CA ASN A 39 -0.59 -8.42 -1.59
C ASN A 39 -0.14 -8.20 -0.14
N MET A 40 0.87 -7.37 0.09
CA MET A 40 1.33 -7.06 1.45
C MET A 40 0.27 -6.27 2.21
N ALA A 41 -0.34 -5.25 1.61
CA ALA A 41 -1.42 -4.49 2.26
C ALA A 41 -2.64 -5.38 2.58
N LEU A 42 -3.04 -6.24 1.63
CA LEU A 42 -4.17 -7.15 1.80
C LEU A 42 -3.90 -8.20 2.88
N ASN A 43 -2.73 -8.86 2.85
CA ASN A 43 -2.35 -9.85 3.85
C ASN A 43 -2.32 -9.23 5.25
N ARG A 44 -1.76 -8.03 5.40
CA ARG A 44 -1.75 -7.33 6.69
C ARG A 44 -3.15 -7.12 7.21
N ALA A 45 -4.04 -6.57 6.41
CA ALA A 45 -5.41 -6.34 6.84
C ALA A 45 -6.16 -7.63 7.16
N PHE A 46 -5.99 -8.68 6.35
CA PHE A 46 -6.56 -10.00 6.60
C PHE A 46 -6.10 -10.58 7.94
N PHE A 47 -4.78 -10.65 8.17
CA PHE A 47 -4.23 -11.24 9.40
C PHE A 47 -4.54 -10.40 10.62
N TRP A 48 -4.53 -9.06 10.53
CA TRP A 48 -4.93 -8.22 11.65
C TRP A 48 -6.41 -8.37 11.97
N SER A 49 -7.28 -8.46 10.97
CA SER A 49 -8.71 -8.71 11.21
C SER A 49 -8.93 -10.07 11.90
N TYR A 50 -8.18 -11.10 11.49
CA TYR A 50 -8.15 -12.40 12.15
C TYR A 50 -7.63 -12.33 13.60
N ILE A 51 -6.49 -11.68 13.84
CA ILE A 51 -5.87 -11.57 15.18
C ILE A 51 -6.79 -10.83 16.14
N LEU A 52 -7.43 -9.76 15.67
CA LEU A 52 -8.32 -8.95 16.49
C LEU A 52 -9.61 -9.69 16.90
N GLN A 53 -10.11 -10.59 16.05
CA GLN A 53 -11.37 -11.31 16.28
C GLN A 53 -11.21 -12.74 16.82
N SER A 54 -10.10 -13.44 16.53
CA SER A 54 -9.82 -14.82 17.00
C SER A 54 -9.83 -14.97 18.52
N ARG A 55 -9.71 -13.85 19.22
CA ARG A 55 -9.81 -13.77 20.67
C ARG A 55 -11.25 -13.96 21.21
N PHE A 56 -12.30 -13.77 20.42
CA PHE A 56 -13.68 -13.85 20.92
C PHE A 56 -14.22 -15.28 21.11
N ILE A 57 -13.42 -16.31 20.79
CA ILE A 57 -13.78 -17.71 21.03
C ILE A 57 -13.89 -17.93 22.55
N ARG A 58 -15.11 -18.22 23.02
CA ARG A 58 -15.38 -18.62 24.42
C ARG A 58 -15.47 -20.15 24.48
N PRO A 59 -14.92 -20.81 25.53
CA PRO A 59 -14.41 -20.23 26.77
C PRO A 59 -13.00 -19.68 26.62
N ALA A 60 -12.64 -18.69 27.47
CA ALA A 60 -11.28 -18.21 27.64
C ALA A 60 -10.42 -19.31 28.29
N ILE A 61 -10.09 -20.35 27.53
CA ILE A 61 -9.10 -21.33 27.95
C ILE A 61 -7.76 -20.64 27.72
N ASN A 62 -7.26 -20.06 28.81
CA ASN A 62 -6.09 -19.18 28.93
C ASN A 62 -6.38 -17.71 28.59
N ASP A 63 -5.95 -16.81 29.49
CA ASP A 63 -5.92 -15.36 29.30
C ASP A 63 -5.11 -15.02 28.04
N THR A 64 -5.75 -15.07 26.88
CA THR A 64 -5.18 -14.53 25.65
C THR A 64 -5.19 -13.02 25.81
N TYR A 65 -4.02 -12.40 25.92
CA TYR A 65 -3.87 -10.94 26.01
C TYR A 65 -4.04 -10.31 24.63
N ASP A 66 -4.61 -9.09 24.54
CA ASP A 66 -4.55 -8.31 23.29
C ASP A 66 -3.10 -8.17 22.83
N PRO A 67 -2.86 -8.09 21.51
CA PRO A 67 -1.54 -7.76 21.00
C PRO A 67 -1.05 -6.49 21.70
N GLY A 68 0.09 -6.61 22.39
CA GLY A 68 0.71 -5.46 23.04
C GLY A 68 1.07 -4.41 21.98
N MET A 69 1.13 -3.13 22.37
CA MET A 69 1.51 -2.04 21.45
C MET A 69 2.78 -2.35 20.66
N MET A 70 3.78 -2.93 21.34
CA MET A 70 5.05 -3.32 20.75
C MET A 70 4.88 -4.24 19.54
N TYR A 71 3.89 -5.15 19.57
CA TYR A 71 3.63 -6.08 18.48
C TYR A 71 3.23 -5.33 17.20
N TYR A 72 2.44 -4.25 17.31
CA TYR A 72 2.11 -3.43 16.15
C TYR A 72 3.34 -2.75 15.55
N PHE A 73 4.20 -2.14 16.37
CA PHE A 73 5.44 -1.52 15.90
C PHE A 73 6.36 -2.54 15.22
N LEU A 74 6.65 -3.66 15.88
CA LEU A 74 7.48 -4.73 15.33
C LEU A 74 6.90 -5.29 14.04
N SER A 75 5.57 -5.36 13.90
CA SER A 75 4.94 -5.80 12.64
C SER A 75 5.23 -4.84 11.48
N THR A 76 5.19 -3.52 11.71
CA THR A 76 5.48 -2.54 10.66
C THR A 76 6.97 -2.52 10.29
N VAL A 77 7.83 -2.75 11.28
CA VAL A 77 9.27 -2.94 11.08
C VAL A 77 9.56 -4.18 10.25
N ALA A 78 8.87 -5.30 10.53
CA ALA A 78 9.05 -6.54 9.79
C ALA A 78 8.75 -6.37 8.30
N ASP A 79 7.68 -5.64 7.92
CA ASP A 79 7.40 -5.43 6.50
C ASP A 79 8.49 -4.63 5.79
N VAL A 80 8.93 -3.52 6.42
CA VAL A 80 9.92 -2.63 5.82
C VAL A 80 11.28 -3.31 5.77
N SER A 81 11.69 -4.01 6.83
CA SER A 81 13.00 -4.69 6.87
C SER A 81 13.11 -5.88 5.90
N THR A 82 12.03 -6.64 5.71
CA THR A 82 12.05 -7.86 4.87
C THR A 82 11.91 -7.55 3.38
N ASN A 83 11.21 -6.47 3.01
CA ASN A 83 10.93 -6.17 1.61
C ASN A 83 11.59 -4.87 1.16
N LYS A 84 12.59 -4.96 0.28
CA LYS A 84 13.27 -3.80 -0.30
C LYS A 84 12.34 -2.87 -1.06
N HIS A 85 11.25 -3.37 -1.64
CA HIS A 85 10.31 -2.58 -2.46
C HIS A 85 9.35 -1.75 -1.61
N ILE A 86 9.14 -2.11 -0.34
CA ILE A 86 8.33 -1.35 0.59
C ILE A 86 9.19 -0.27 1.24
N ASN A 87 8.72 0.97 1.18
CA ASN A 87 9.39 2.12 1.77
C ASN A 87 8.78 2.51 3.11
N ALA A 88 7.47 2.33 3.29
CA ALA A 88 6.81 2.51 4.56
C ALA A 88 5.66 1.53 4.76
N SER A 89 5.38 1.21 6.03
CA SER A 89 4.24 0.41 6.46
C SER A 89 3.64 1.03 7.70
N ALA A 90 2.31 1.11 7.74
CA ALA A 90 1.57 1.66 8.87
C ALA A 90 0.26 0.93 9.10
N ILE A 91 -0.22 1.02 10.33
CA ILE A 91 -1.60 0.71 10.70
C ILE A 91 -2.16 1.95 11.34
N TYR A 92 -3.23 2.50 10.77
CA TYR A 92 -3.88 3.70 11.28
C TYR A 92 -5.22 3.33 11.88
N PHE A 93 -5.39 3.55 13.18
CA PHE A 93 -6.69 3.37 13.81
C PHE A 93 -7.54 4.63 13.70
N SER A 94 -8.84 4.44 13.55
CA SER A 94 -9.81 5.50 13.74
C SER A 94 -9.82 5.98 15.21
N PRO A 95 -10.23 7.24 15.45
CA PRO A 95 -10.28 7.79 16.80
C PRO A 95 -11.07 6.90 17.75
N ASN A 96 -10.53 6.65 18.95
CA ASN A 96 -11.17 5.83 19.98
C ASN A 96 -11.47 4.38 19.56
N MET A 97 -10.76 3.80 18.59
CA MET A 97 -11.01 2.42 18.13
C MET A 97 -9.88 1.41 18.42
N SER A 98 -8.76 1.85 19.00
CA SER A 98 -7.65 0.96 19.37
C SER A 98 -7.65 0.61 20.85
N TYR A 99 -7.64 -0.69 21.18
CA TYR A 99 -7.53 -1.20 22.54
C TYR A 99 -6.07 -1.50 22.94
N SER A 100 -5.82 -1.56 24.25
CA SER A 100 -4.51 -1.93 24.79
C SER A 100 -4.64 -2.98 25.89
N SER A 101 -3.77 -3.99 25.85
CA SER A 101 -3.57 -4.90 26.97
C SER A 101 -2.96 -4.20 28.21
N SER A 102 -2.44 -2.98 28.08
CA SER A 102 -1.87 -2.21 29.19
C SER A 102 -2.94 -1.59 30.11
N TYR A 103 -4.16 -1.36 29.63
CA TYR A 103 -5.25 -0.85 30.46
C TYR A 103 -5.86 -1.96 31.33
N ARG A 104 -5.22 -2.27 32.46
CA ARG A 104 -5.76 -3.20 33.45
C ARG A 104 -7.07 -2.65 34.04
N GLY A 105 -8.10 -3.50 34.10
CA GLY A 105 -9.32 -3.24 34.88
C GLY A 105 -10.37 -2.32 34.25
N PHE A 106 -10.15 -1.81 33.03
CA PHE A 106 -11.15 -1.01 32.31
C PHE A 106 -11.42 -1.62 30.93
N PHE A 107 -12.30 -2.60 30.90
CA PHE A 107 -12.98 -3.00 29.66
C PHE A 107 -13.64 -1.74 29.09
N ASN A 108 -13.25 -1.34 27.87
CA ASN A 108 -13.73 -0.15 27.14
C ASN A 108 -12.88 1.14 27.20
N LYS A 109 -11.61 1.11 27.64
CA LYS A 109 -10.68 2.22 27.39
C LYS A 109 -9.92 2.02 26.08
N THR A 110 -10.05 2.97 25.17
CA THR A 110 -9.35 3.03 23.89
C THR A 110 -8.39 4.21 23.85
N PHE A 111 -7.35 4.15 23.02
CA PHE A 111 -6.55 5.35 22.75
C PHE A 111 -7.36 6.38 21.96
N PRO A 112 -7.17 7.67 22.23
CA PRO A 112 -7.76 8.72 21.40
C PRO A 112 -7.27 8.59 19.96
N LEU A 113 -5.96 8.38 19.76
CA LEU A 113 -5.31 8.12 18.48
C LEU A 113 -4.20 7.08 18.67
N PHE A 114 -4.01 6.23 17.68
CA PHE A 114 -2.93 5.24 17.65
C PHE A 114 -2.62 4.88 16.19
N ALA A 115 -1.38 5.11 15.78
CA ALA A 115 -0.97 4.90 14.40
C ALA A 115 0.53 4.53 14.31
N PRO A 116 0.88 3.26 14.59
CA PRO A 116 2.24 2.78 14.40
C PRO A 116 2.60 2.84 12.91
N ARG A 117 3.66 3.59 12.59
CA ARG A 117 4.24 3.71 11.25
C ARG A 117 5.74 3.48 11.31
N THR A 118 6.23 2.68 10.37
CA THR A 118 7.66 2.55 10.07
C THR A 118 7.92 3.04 8.66
N PHE A 119 8.99 3.80 8.45
CA PHE A 119 9.46 4.21 7.13
C PHE A 119 10.98 4.11 7.02
N ARG A 120 11.49 3.88 5.81
CA ARG A 120 12.93 3.92 5.55
C ARG A 120 13.43 5.35 5.70
N ALA A 121 14.43 5.51 6.54
CA ALA A 121 15.16 6.75 6.68
C ALA A 121 16.39 6.72 5.75
N ASP A 122 16.92 7.89 5.45
CA ASP A 122 18.15 8.00 4.68
C ASP A 122 19.34 8.12 5.65
N ASP A 123 20.37 7.30 5.46
CA ASP A 123 21.58 7.24 6.28
C ASP A 123 22.79 7.97 5.66
N PHE A 124 22.55 8.81 4.64
CA PHE A 124 23.62 9.59 3.98
C PHE A 124 24.48 10.46 4.92
N ASN A 125 23.95 10.82 6.10
CA ASN A 125 24.63 11.62 7.12
C ASN A 125 25.43 10.77 8.14
N ASP A 126 25.53 9.46 7.95
CA ASP A 126 26.38 8.61 8.79
C ASP A 126 27.87 8.95 8.57
N PRO A 127 28.63 9.32 9.63
CA PRO A 127 30.05 9.66 9.51
C PRO A 127 30.92 8.51 8.98
N ILE A 128 30.45 7.27 9.03
CA ILE A 128 31.17 6.09 8.52
C ILE A 128 30.90 5.87 7.02
N HIS A 129 29.82 6.46 6.47
CA HIS A 129 29.43 6.28 5.07
C HIS A 129 30.04 7.36 4.14
N LEU A 130 31.29 7.15 3.73
CA LEU A 130 32.07 8.08 2.91
C LEU A 130 31.41 8.46 1.58
N GLU A 131 30.66 7.55 0.97
CA GLU A 131 30.02 7.77 -0.34
C GLU A 131 28.76 8.65 -0.25
N ARG A 132 28.21 8.85 0.97
CA ARG A 132 26.96 9.61 1.23
C ARG A 132 25.78 9.17 0.34
N ILE A 133 25.77 7.90 -0.05
CA ILE A 133 24.66 7.26 -0.76
C ILE A 133 23.72 6.64 0.28
N SER A 134 22.42 6.61 0.01
CA SER A 134 21.46 5.92 0.86
C SER A 134 21.67 4.40 0.80
N THR A 135 21.98 3.75 1.93
CA THR A 135 22.05 2.28 1.99
C THR A 135 20.68 1.62 2.13
N LEU A 136 19.63 2.41 2.44
CA LEU A 136 18.26 1.97 2.69
C LEU A 136 18.12 1.00 3.88
N ASN A 137 19.16 0.82 4.69
CA ASN A 137 19.16 -0.13 5.81
C ASN A 137 18.63 0.47 7.12
N THR A 138 18.47 1.79 7.18
CA THR A 138 17.91 2.47 8.34
C THR A 138 16.41 2.70 8.15
N PHE A 139 15.66 2.48 9.21
CA PHE A 139 14.24 2.77 9.26
C PHE A 139 13.91 3.37 10.62
N THR A 140 12.95 4.28 10.62
CA THR A 140 12.46 4.99 11.79
C THR A 140 11.03 4.56 12.07
N VAL A 141 10.74 4.39 13.35
CA VAL A 141 9.47 3.88 13.84
C VAL A 141 8.87 4.91 14.77
N HIS A 142 7.66 5.36 14.47
CA HIS A 142 6.97 6.37 15.25
C HIS A 142 5.48 6.05 15.38
N ASP A 143 4.89 6.45 16.50
CA ASP A 143 3.44 6.53 16.63
C ASP A 143 2.96 7.87 16.09
N LEU A 144 2.21 7.86 14.99
CA LEU A 144 1.60 9.07 14.45
C LEU A 144 0.36 9.50 15.23
N GLY A 145 -0.15 8.66 16.12
CA GLY A 145 -1.20 9.03 17.08
C GLY A 145 -0.69 9.90 18.24
N ALA A 146 0.63 9.92 18.47
CA ALA A 146 1.27 10.83 19.42
C ALA A 146 1.44 12.23 18.79
N VAL A 147 0.30 12.90 18.55
CA VAL A 147 0.24 14.22 17.94
C VAL A 147 0.72 15.27 18.95
N PRO A 148 1.75 16.08 18.62
CA PRO A 148 2.13 17.23 19.45
C PRO A 148 0.96 18.22 19.59
N PRO A 149 0.83 18.92 20.74
CA PRO A 149 -0.15 19.99 20.85
C PRO A 149 0.15 21.11 19.84
N ASP A 150 -0.90 21.78 19.35
CA ASP A 150 -0.85 22.92 18.43
C ASP A 150 -0.26 22.65 17.03
N THR A 151 -0.19 21.38 16.60
CA THR A 151 0.26 21.01 15.25
C THR A 151 -0.86 20.43 14.39
N SER A 152 -0.82 20.68 13.08
CA SER A 152 -1.73 20.09 12.08
C SER A 152 -1.31 18.67 11.69
N SER A 153 -0.76 17.90 12.63
CA SER A 153 -0.19 16.56 12.39
C SER A 153 -1.17 15.43 12.73
N ASP A 154 -2.37 15.76 13.18
CA ASP A 154 -3.46 14.80 13.40
C ASP A 154 -3.89 14.19 12.07
N TYR A 155 -3.58 12.90 11.87
CA TYR A 155 -3.84 12.18 10.63
C TYR A 155 -5.33 11.98 10.32
N THR A 156 -6.22 12.22 11.28
CA THR A 156 -7.68 12.10 11.10
C THR A 156 -8.31 13.42 10.65
N SER A 157 -7.59 14.53 10.84
CA SER A 157 -8.05 15.88 10.52
C SER A 157 -7.95 16.20 9.03
N ASP A 158 -8.91 16.93 8.49
CA ASP A 158 -8.88 17.44 7.11
C ASP A 158 -7.68 18.36 6.82
N TYR A 159 -7.12 18.98 7.85
CA TYR A 159 -5.92 19.82 7.74
C TYR A 159 -4.64 19.02 7.56
N TYR A 160 -4.69 17.70 7.70
CA TYR A 160 -3.55 16.84 7.51
C TYR A 160 -3.16 16.77 6.03
N ARG A 161 -1.90 17.09 5.74
CA ARG A 161 -1.42 17.32 4.37
C ARG A 161 -1.61 16.14 3.42
N ILE A 162 -1.54 14.93 3.94
CA ILE A 162 -1.63 13.68 3.17
C ILE A 162 -2.82 12.82 3.62
N ASN A 163 -4.00 13.39 3.87
CA ASN A 163 -5.16 12.69 4.45
C ASN A 163 -5.91 11.75 3.47
N GLU A 164 -5.58 11.75 2.17
CA GLU A 164 -6.37 11.01 1.17
C GLU A 164 -6.44 9.50 1.40
N TRP A 165 -5.40 8.87 1.96
CA TRP A 165 -5.42 7.43 2.27
C TRP A 165 -6.42 7.10 3.38
N TYR A 166 -6.57 7.97 4.38
CA TYR A 166 -7.44 7.72 5.55
C TYR A 166 -8.90 7.67 5.09
N LYS A 167 -9.31 8.66 4.30
CA LYS A 167 -10.66 8.81 3.74
C LYS A 167 -11.09 7.71 2.77
N LYS A 168 -10.18 6.82 2.35
CA LYS A 168 -10.54 5.68 1.47
C LYS A 168 -11.46 4.68 2.17
N TRP A 169 -11.25 4.49 3.48
CA TRP A 169 -11.97 3.47 4.25
C TRP A 169 -12.43 3.95 5.63
N LEU A 170 -11.81 5.01 6.16
CA LEU A 170 -12.05 5.50 7.51
C LEU A 170 -12.55 6.96 7.50
N PRO A 171 -13.38 7.36 8.46
CA PRO A 171 -14.09 6.48 9.39
C PRO A 171 -15.14 5.62 8.68
N ASP A 172 -15.44 4.44 9.22
CA ASP A 172 -16.42 3.53 8.65
C ASP A 172 -17.84 4.03 8.92
N HIS A 173 -18.51 4.55 7.90
CA HIS A 173 -19.89 5.02 7.98
C HIS A 173 -20.86 3.91 7.59
N VAL A 174 -21.49 3.27 8.58
CA VAL A 174 -22.46 2.20 8.38
C VAL A 174 -23.88 2.80 8.39
N ASP A 175 -24.44 3.09 7.21
CA ASP A 175 -25.71 3.84 7.10
C ASP A 175 -26.98 3.03 7.40
N ARG A 176 -27.01 1.70 7.18
CA ARG A 176 -28.27 0.92 7.26
C ARG A 176 -28.17 -0.51 7.80
N ARG A 177 -27.22 -1.33 7.33
CA ARG A 177 -27.09 -2.75 7.71
C ARG A 177 -25.76 -2.96 8.41
N HIS A 178 -25.78 -3.59 9.58
CA HIS A 178 -24.59 -3.90 10.37
C HIS A 178 -23.78 -5.08 9.82
N ASP A 179 -24.38 -5.86 8.92
CA ASP A 179 -23.82 -7.09 8.33
C ASP A 179 -23.41 -6.82 6.87
N THR A 180 -22.45 -5.93 6.68
CA THR A 180 -21.94 -5.54 5.35
C THR A 180 -20.50 -6.01 5.11
N LYS A 181 -19.83 -6.54 6.13
CA LYS A 181 -18.40 -6.87 6.05
C LYS A 181 -18.22 -8.32 5.65
N THR A 182 -17.35 -8.56 4.68
CA THR A 182 -16.99 -9.88 4.15
C THR A 182 -16.54 -10.81 5.26
N THR A 183 -17.08 -12.03 5.28
CA THR A 183 -16.70 -13.07 6.24
C THR A 183 -15.71 -14.05 5.62
N TYR A 184 -14.62 -14.31 6.31
CA TYR A 184 -13.65 -15.33 5.98
C TYR A 184 -13.77 -16.51 6.95
N GLN A 185 -13.50 -17.70 6.42
CA GLN A 185 -13.38 -18.92 7.20
C GLN A 185 -11.97 -19.49 7.05
N VAL A 186 -11.31 -19.75 8.17
CA VAL A 186 -9.98 -20.37 8.22
C VAL A 186 -10.09 -21.68 8.98
N GLU A 187 -9.46 -22.73 8.45
CA GLU A 187 -9.36 -24.03 9.10
C GLU A 187 -7.93 -24.24 9.59
N ILE A 188 -7.77 -24.41 10.90
CA ILE A 188 -6.48 -24.57 11.58
C ILE A 188 -6.35 -26.02 12.00
N ARG A 189 -5.33 -26.69 11.44
CA ARG A 189 -4.92 -28.03 11.86
C ARG A 189 -3.75 -27.91 12.83
N TYR A 190 -4.00 -28.26 14.08
CA TYR A 190 -2.96 -28.25 15.11
C TYR A 190 -2.09 -29.51 15.05
N ALA A 191 -0.88 -29.41 15.62
CA ALA A 191 0.08 -30.51 15.64
C ALA A 191 -0.41 -31.76 16.40
N ASN A 192 -1.39 -31.58 17.30
CA ASN A 192 -2.11 -32.66 18.00
C ASN A 192 -3.22 -33.33 17.14
N ASN A 193 -3.30 -33.01 15.83
CA ASN A 193 -4.35 -33.44 14.90
C ASN A 193 -5.78 -32.97 15.23
N THR A 194 -5.96 -31.93 16.05
CA THR A 194 -7.27 -31.28 16.17
C THR A 194 -7.46 -30.25 15.05
N ASN A 195 -8.66 -30.19 14.50
CA ASN A 195 -9.05 -29.18 13.52
C ASN A 195 -10.00 -28.19 14.19
N GLU A 196 -9.70 -26.91 14.08
CA GLU A 196 -10.60 -25.84 14.49
C GLU A 196 -10.94 -24.98 13.28
N THR A 197 -12.21 -24.62 13.15
CA THR A 197 -12.68 -23.69 12.13
C THR A 197 -12.98 -22.35 12.79
N PHE A 198 -12.46 -21.28 12.20
CA PHE A 198 -12.64 -19.94 12.70
C PHE A 198 -13.25 -19.04 11.62
N THR A 199 -14.30 -18.32 12.01
CA THR A 199 -15.00 -17.39 11.14
C THR A 199 -14.82 -15.96 11.66
N PHE A 200 -14.50 -15.03 10.78
CA PHE A 200 -14.26 -13.63 11.13
C PHE A 200 -14.57 -12.71 9.97
N HIS A 201 -14.79 -11.44 10.28
CA HIS A 201 -14.94 -10.38 9.28
C HIS A 201 -13.57 -9.88 8.84
N GLY A 202 -13.38 -9.60 7.56
CA GLY A 202 -12.10 -9.13 7.03
C GLY A 202 -12.23 -7.96 6.05
N PRO A 203 -11.17 -7.69 5.28
CA PRO A 203 -11.23 -6.72 4.20
C PRO A 203 -12.23 -7.17 3.11
N PRO A 204 -12.63 -6.26 2.20
CA PRO A 204 -13.53 -6.60 1.09
C PRO A 204 -13.04 -7.79 0.26
N GLY A 205 -13.97 -8.58 -0.26
CA GLY A 205 -13.67 -9.65 -1.21
C GLY A 205 -13.05 -9.14 -2.52
N ALA A 206 -12.36 -10.04 -3.23
CA ALA A 206 -11.81 -9.74 -4.55
C ALA A 206 -12.89 -9.40 -5.58
N ASP A 207 -14.08 -9.95 -5.43
CA ASP A 207 -15.25 -9.76 -6.29
C ASP A 207 -15.98 -8.44 -6.04
N GLU A 208 -15.87 -7.88 -4.84
CA GLU A 208 -16.51 -6.64 -4.43
C GLU A 208 -15.96 -5.41 -5.20
N ILE A 209 -16.71 -4.31 -5.16
CA ILE A 209 -16.35 -3.03 -5.78
C ILE A 209 -16.36 -1.97 -4.67
N PRO A 210 -15.25 -1.25 -4.42
CA PRO A 210 -14.08 -1.05 -5.28
C PRO A 210 -13.00 -2.16 -5.22
N GLY A 211 -13.23 -3.23 -4.47
CA GLY A 211 -12.28 -4.33 -4.27
C GLY A 211 -11.52 -4.20 -2.93
N PRO A 212 -10.59 -5.13 -2.64
CA PRO A 212 -9.92 -5.20 -1.35
C PRO A 212 -8.97 -4.03 -1.10
N VAL A 213 -8.33 -3.53 -2.15
CA VAL A 213 -7.24 -2.53 -2.05
C VAL A 213 -7.65 -1.26 -2.78
N MET A 214 -7.58 -0.14 -2.06
CA MET A 214 -7.70 1.19 -2.64
C MET A 214 -6.33 1.82 -2.81
N TRP A 215 -6.05 2.30 -4.00
CA TRP A 215 -4.82 3.02 -4.30
C TRP A 215 -4.97 4.51 -4.02
N THR A 216 -3.89 5.15 -3.58
CA THR A 216 -3.78 6.61 -3.58
C THR A 216 -3.06 7.10 -4.81
N ARG A 217 -3.35 8.35 -5.22
CA ARG A 217 -2.47 9.07 -6.12
C ARG A 217 -1.11 9.29 -5.42
N PRO A 218 0.00 9.42 -6.17
CA PRO A 218 1.28 9.61 -5.53
C PRO A 218 1.34 10.94 -4.78
N TYR A 219 1.99 10.94 -3.63
CA TYR A 219 2.17 12.13 -2.81
C TYR A 219 3.59 12.22 -2.25
N PHE A 220 3.99 13.42 -1.86
CA PHE A 220 5.28 13.66 -1.24
C PHE A 220 5.18 13.63 0.29
N ASP A 221 5.89 12.71 0.94
CA ASP A 221 5.85 12.51 2.41
C ASP A 221 6.82 13.47 3.13
N CYS A 222 6.41 14.74 3.23
CA CYS A 222 7.18 15.81 3.87
C CYS A 222 7.48 15.54 5.36
N GLY A 223 8.73 15.77 5.76
CA GLY A 223 9.14 15.75 7.18
C GLY A 223 9.29 14.35 7.76
N ARG A 224 9.22 13.31 6.92
CA ARG A 224 9.43 11.91 7.28
C ARG A 224 10.41 11.27 6.31
N SER A 225 9.90 10.57 5.30
CA SER A 225 10.74 9.94 4.28
C SER A 225 11.23 10.92 3.22
N ASN A 226 10.59 12.09 3.05
CA ASN A 226 10.93 13.11 2.05
C ASN A 226 11.06 12.55 0.62
N ARG A 227 10.20 11.58 0.27
CA ARG A 227 10.14 10.95 -1.05
C ARG A 227 8.73 10.98 -1.62
N TRP A 228 8.64 10.82 -2.93
CA TRP A 228 7.38 10.57 -3.62
C TRP A 228 6.95 9.13 -3.38
N LEU A 229 5.76 8.92 -2.84
CA LEU A 229 5.25 7.61 -2.45
C LEU A 229 3.91 7.33 -3.11
N VAL A 230 3.61 6.04 -3.29
CA VAL A 230 2.30 5.52 -3.67
C VAL A 230 1.86 4.52 -2.62
N ALA A 231 0.62 4.63 -2.16
CA ALA A 231 0.08 3.81 -1.09
C ALA A 231 -1.01 2.85 -1.59
N ALA A 232 -0.95 1.62 -1.09
CA ALA A 232 -2.04 0.65 -1.11
C ALA A 232 -2.70 0.65 0.27
N VAL A 233 -4.02 0.88 0.31
CA VAL A 233 -4.80 1.02 1.54
C VAL A 233 -5.86 -0.07 1.62
N VAL A 234 -5.87 -0.81 2.73
CA VAL A 234 -6.82 -1.90 2.98
C VAL A 234 -7.40 -1.74 4.39
N PRO A 235 -8.74 -1.86 4.56
CA PRO A 235 -9.35 -1.73 5.87
C PRO A 235 -9.15 -2.98 6.71
N ILE A 236 -9.01 -2.79 8.02
CA ILE A 236 -8.94 -3.84 9.02
C ILE A 236 -10.28 -3.89 9.72
N ALA A 237 -10.93 -5.05 9.67
CA ALA A 237 -12.21 -5.28 10.30
C ALA A 237 -12.04 -5.80 11.72
N ASP A 238 -12.84 -5.28 12.63
CA ASP A 238 -12.95 -5.74 14.01
C ASP A 238 -14.39 -5.61 14.50
N ILE A 239 -14.70 -6.31 15.58
CA ILE A 239 -15.96 -6.17 16.29
C ILE A 239 -15.82 -4.98 17.24
N TYR A 240 -16.63 -3.94 17.05
CA TYR A 240 -16.58 -2.72 17.85
C TYR A 240 -17.99 -2.20 18.18
N PRO A 241 -18.23 -1.69 19.40
CA PRO A 241 -17.35 -1.69 20.58
C PRO A 241 -17.11 -3.10 21.14
N ARG A 242 -16.00 -3.28 21.89
CA ARG A 242 -15.62 -4.57 22.49
C ARG A 242 -16.09 -4.69 23.94
N HIS A 243 -16.14 -5.93 24.43
CA HIS A 243 -16.30 -6.26 25.85
C HIS A 243 -17.52 -5.58 26.48
N THR A 244 -18.59 -5.45 25.70
CA THR A 244 -19.83 -4.88 26.21
C THR A 244 -20.63 -5.96 26.92
N GLY A 245 -21.44 -5.57 27.90
CA GLY A 245 -22.43 -6.47 28.50
C GLY A 245 -23.55 -6.86 27.53
N PHE A 246 -23.64 -6.18 26.37
CA PHE A 246 -24.75 -6.22 25.44
C PHE A 246 -24.27 -6.64 24.04
N ARG A 247 -24.26 -7.95 23.78
CA ARG A 247 -23.76 -8.52 22.51
C ARG A 247 -24.44 -7.99 21.25
N HIS A 248 -25.66 -7.49 21.35
CA HIS A 248 -26.41 -6.95 20.20
C HIS A 248 -25.90 -5.58 19.73
N ILE A 249 -24.97 -4.96 20.47
CA ILE A 249 -24.33 -3.68 20.14
C ILE A 249 -22.95 -3.92 19.50
N GLU A 250 -22.43 -5.15 19.56
CA GLU A 250 -21.14 -5.51 18.97
C GLU A 250 -21.37 -5.83 17.49
N TYR A 251 -20.89 -4.98 16.58
CA TYR A 251 -21.03 -5.19 15.13
C TYR A 251 -19.69 -5.01 14.40
N PRO A 252 -19.52 -5.66 13.23
CA PRO A 252 -18.29 -5.57 12.47
C PRO A 252 -18.12 -4.18 11.85
N THR A 253 -16.98 -3.56 12.10
CA THR A 253 -16.62 -2.24 11.61
C THR A 253 -15.17 -2.21 11.15
N TYR A 254 -14.85 -1.32 10.22
CA TYR A 254 -13.47 -1.01 9.90
C TYR A 254 -12.90 -0.05 10.96
N THR A 255 -12.14 -0.62 11.90
CA THR A 255 -11.56 0.12 13.03
C THR A 255 -10.19 0.72 12.70
N ALA A 256 -9.51 0.17 11.70
CA ALA A 256 -8.21 0.63 11.24
C ALA A 256 -8.01 0.41 9.74
N ALA A 257 -6.93 0.96 9.20
CA ALA A 257 -6.49 0.74 7.83
C ALA A 257 -5.00 0.38 7.81
N ALA A 258 -4.66 -0.69 7.10
CA ALA A 258 -3.29 -1.01 6.75
C ALA A 258 -2.89 -0.18 5.53
N VAL A 259 -1.82 0.60 5.67
CA VAL A 259 -1.28 1.45 4.61
C VAL A 259 0.15 1.01 4.34
N VAL A 260 0.40 0.50 3.13
CA VAL A 260 1.72 0.08 2.70
C VAL A 260 2.13 0.94 1.51
N GLU A 261 3.33 1.50 1.58
CA GLU A 261 3.78 2.52 0.65
C GLU A 261 5.09 2.10 -0.02
N MET A 262 5.21 2.40 -1.31
CA MET A 262 6.45 2.25 -2.06
C MET A 262 6.89 3.56 -2.68
N ASP A 263 8.17 3.62 -3.02
CA ASP A 263 8.78 4.75 -3.71
C ASP A 263 8.23 4.85 -5.15
N PHE A 264 7.67 6.02 -5.48
CA PHE A 264 7.14 6.30 -6.83
C PHE A 264 8.23 6.21 -7.89
N GLU A 265 9.47 6.57 -7.56
CA GLU A 265 10.59 6.54 -8.53
C GLU A 265 10.94 5.13 -9.00
N ARG A 266 10.43 4.10 -8.31
CA ARG A 266 10.64 2.69 -8.68
C ARG A 266 9.54 2.12 -9.56
N ILE A 267 8.46 2.87 -9.76
CA ILE A 267 7.36 2.48 -10.62
C ILE A 267 7.74 2.82 -12.06
N ASP A 268 7.62 1.83 -12.94
CA ASP A 268 7.88 2.04 -14.38
C ASP A 268 6.82 2.96 -14.99
N ILE A 269 7.27 3.93 -15.78
CA ILE A 269 6.37 4.74 -16.62
C ILE A 269 6.20 4.10 -17.99
N ASN A 270 5.03 4.32 -18.60
CA ASN A 270 4.78 3.88 -19.96
C ASN A 270 4.70 5.09 -20.90
N GLN A 271 5.71 5.24 -21.76
CA GLN A 271 5.78 6.35 -22.72
C GLN A 271 5.18 6.04 -24.09
N CYS A 272 4.77 4.79 -24.32
CA CYS A 272 4.22 4.37 -25.60
C CYS A 272 2.80 4.92 -25.80
N PRO A 273 2.35 5.04 -27.07
CA PRO A 273 0.97 5.41 -27.36
C PRO A 273 -0.01 4.40 -26.75
N PRO A 274 -1.27 4.83 -26.49
CA PRO A 274 -2.31 3.92 -26.03
C PRO A 274 -2.54 2.82 -27.05
N GLY A 275 -2.74 1.60 -26.57
CA GLY A 275 -2.88 0.41 -27.40
C GLY A 275 -3.45 -0.76 -26.62
N MET A 276 -3.71 -1.89 -27.29
CA MET A 276 -4.27 -3.09 -26.64
C MET A 276 -3.37 -3.53 -25.47
N GLY A 277 -3.90 -3.45 -24.24
CA GLY A 277 -3.17 -3.75 -23.00
C GLY A 277 -2.68 -2.52 -22.21
N ASN A 278 -2.79 -1.32 -22.78
CA ASN A 278 -2.49 -0.01 -22.18
C ASN A 278 -3.53 1.06 -22.58
N ASN A 279 -4.80 0.77 -22.29
CA ASN A 279 -5.92 1.70 -22.54
C ASN A 279 -6.28 2.56 -21.31
N GLY A 280 -5.57 2.37 -20.20
CA GLY A 280 -5.84 3.08 -18.95
C GLY A 280 -5.34 4.54 -18.97
N PRO A 281 -5.76 5.36 -18.00
CA PRO A 281 -5.26 6.72 -17.86
C PRO A 281 -3.75 6.69 -17.61
N ASN A 282 -3.01 7.41 -18.45
CA ASN A 282 -1.56 7.51 -18.37
C ASN A 282 -1.11 8.86 -18.92
N ILE A 283 -0.61 9.71 -18.03
CA ILE A 283 -0.14 11.06 -18.38
C ILE A 283 1.15 11.05 -19.23
N PHE A 284 1.90 9.94 -19.19
CA PHE A 284 3.15 9.79 -19.94
C PHE A 284 2.94 9.18 -21.33
N SER A 285 1.69 8.84 -21.69
CA SER A 285 1.38 8.21 -22.97
C SER A 285 1.77 9.09 -24.18
N ASP A 286 2.14 8.43 -25.29
CA ASP A 286 2.58 9.05 -26.56
C ASP A 286 3.73 10.08 -26.42
N THR A 287 4.54 9.99 -25.37
CA THR A 287 5.75 10.81 -25.21
C THR A 287 7.00 10.17 -25.79
N ALA A 288 6.94 8.90 -26.21
CA ALA A 288 8.03 8.19 -26.84
C ALA A 288 8.43 8.81 -28.19
N ARG A 289 9.73 9.01 -28.39
CA ARG A 289 10.30 9.60 -29.62
C ARG A 289 10.55 8.59 -30.75
N CYS A 290 9.82 7.48 -30.78
CA CYS A 290 9.91 6.50 -31.86
C CYS A 290 9.36 7.07 -33.18
N LYS A 291 9.90 6.62 -34.32
CA LYS A 291 9.38 7.00 -35.63
C LYS A 291 8.02 6.34 -35.87
N LYS A 292 6.93 7.12 -35.82
CA LYS A 292 5.56 6.61 -35.92
C LYS A 292 5.24 5.86 -37.22
N GLU A 293 5.94 6.15 -38.32
CA GLU A 293 5.71 5.49 -39.62
C GLU A 293 6.38 4.10 -39.72
N THR A 294 7.63 4.00 -39.26
CA THR A 294 8.50 2.84 -39.51
C THR A 294 8.71 1.95 -38.28
N THR A 295 8.35 2.43 -37.09
CA THR A 295 8.59 1.74 -35.81
C THR A 295 7.34 1.67 -34.93
N GLU A 296 7.35 0.72 -34.02
CA GLU A 296 6.36 0.47 -32.97
C GLU A 296 7.05 0.59 -31.62
N CYS A 297 6.37 1.20 -30.65
CA CYS A 297 6.91 1.43 -29.31
C CYS A 297 6.54 0.27 -28.40
N GLU A 298 7.53 -0.32 -27.74
CA GLU A 298 7.35 -1.34 -26.73
C GLU A 298 7.94 -0.83 -25.40
N PRO A 299 7.15 -0.77 -24.30
CA PRO A 299 7.67 -0.31 -23.01
C PRO A 299 8.67 -1.33 -22.43
N LEU A 300 9.73 -0.83 -21.80
CA LEU A 300 10.68 -1.67 -21.06
C LEU A 300 10.26 -1.75 -19.59
N HIS A 301 10.54 -2.88 -18.94
CA HIS A 301 10.16 -3.14 -17.56
C HIS A 301 11.39 -3.13 -16.63
N GLY A 302 11.22 -2.67 -15.39
CA GLY A 302 12.28 -2.60 -14.37
C GLY A 302 13.21 -1.39 -14.50
N TRP A 303 12.78 -0.33 -15.19
CA TRP A 303 13.57 0.89 -15.43
C TRP A 303 13.21 2.05 -14.48
N GLY A 304 12.12 1.91 -13.72
CA GLY A 304 11.60 2.90 -12.79
C GLY A 304 11.07 4.16 -13.49
N PHE A 305 11.01 5.25 -12.73
CA PHE A 305 10.58 6.56 -13.20
C PHE A 305 11.69 7.25 -14.01
N ARG A 306 11.88 6.81 -15.26
CA ARG A 306 12.93 7.34 -16.16
C ARG A 306 12.40 7.48 -17.58
N ARG A 307 12.78 8.58 -18.24
CA ARG A 307 12.56 8.77 -19.68
C ARG A 307 13.44 7.81 -20.47
N GLY A 308 12.93 7.33 -21.59
CA GLY A 308 13.62 6.38 -22.47
C GLY A 308 13.43 4.91 -22.07
N ALA A 309 12.54 4.62 -21.12
CA ALA A 309 12.17 3.27 -20.68
C ALA A 309 11.24 2.56 -21.71
N TYR A 310 11.62 2.59 -22.99
CA TYR A 310 10.93 1.94 -24.09
C TYR A 310 11.95 1.51 -25.15
N GLN A 311 11.55 0.68 -26.09
CA GLN A 311 12.33 0.36 -27.29
C GLN A 311 11.49 0.57 -28.54
N CYS A 312 12.12 1.07 -29.61
CA CYS A 312 11.48 1.22 -30.91
C CYS A 312 11.79 -0.01 -31.77
N ARG A 313 10.80 -0.89 -31.90
CA ARG A 313 10.86 -2.07 -32.75
C ARG A 313 10.43 -1.70 -34.17
N CYS A 314 11.06 -2.27 -35.20
CA CYS A 314 10.61 -2.05 -36.58
C CYS A 314 9.22 -2.67 -36.79
N ARG A 315 8.33 -1.91 -37.46
CA ARG A 315 7.05 -2.45 -37.92
C ARG A 315 7.27 -3.55 -38.96
N PRO A 316 6.32 -4.49 -39.12
CA PRO A 316 6.36 -5.47 -40.20
C PRO A 316 6.60 -4.79 -41.56
N GLY A 317 7.57 -5.29 -42.33
CA GLY A 317 7.98 -4.71 -43.62
C GLY A 317 9.14 -3.71 -43.56
N PHE A 318 9.52 -3.23 -42.37
CA PHE A 318 10.72 -2.41 -42.18
C PHE A 318 11.87 -3.22 -41.58
N ARG A 319 13.11 -2.82 -41.87
CA ARG A 319 14.32 -3.46 -41.35
C ARG A 319 15.27 -2.46 -40.72
N LEU A 320 16.03 -2.92 -39.73
CA LEU A 320 17.14 -2.17 -39.18
C LEU A 320 18.28 -2.03 -40.20
N PRO A 321 19.11 -0.98 -40.09
CA PRO A 321 20.38 -0.90 -40.82
C PRO A 321 21.24 -2.14 -40.56
N LEU A 322 22.07 -2.55 -41.53
CA LEU A 322 22.90 -3.76 -41.44
C LEU A 322 23.83 -3.79 -40.21
N GLN A 323 24.23 -2.61 -39.74
CA GLN A 323 25.10 -2.42 -38.58
C GLN A 323 24.36 -2.58 -37.25
N THR A 324 23.02 -2.44 -37.22
CA THR A 324 22.21 -2.43 -36.00
C THR A 324 21.41 -3.73 -35.91
N ARG A 325 21.72 -4.56 -34.90
CA ARG A 325 21.06 -5.87 -34.72
C ARG A 325 19.94 -5.87 -33.67
N ARG A 326 19.81 -4.80 -32.88
CA ARG A 326 18.81 -4.68 -31.80
C ARG A 326 17.86 -3.52 -32.08
N PRO A 327 16.61 -3.56 -31.57
CA PRO A 327 15.72 -2.40 -31.56
C PRO A 327 16.41 -1.16 -30.98
N PHE A 328 16.02 0.03 -31.43
CA PHE A 328 16.57 1.26 -30.89
C PHE A 328 16.07 1.47 -29.46
N LEU A 329 16.99 1.52 -28.49
CA LEU A 329 16.63 1.78 -27.10
C LEU A 329 16.20 3.23 -26.93
N GLY A 330 15.09 3.43 -26.22
CA GLY A 330 14.50 4.74 -25.95
C GLY A 330 15.50 5.67 -25.27
N GLU A 331 16.32 5.19 -24.34
CA GLU A 331 17.39 5.97 -23.70
C GLU A 331 18.32 6.66 -24.73
N LEU A 332 18.74 5.91 -25.75
CA LEU A 332 19.60 6.43 -26.81
C LEU A 332 18.85 7.41 -27.72
N VAL A 333 17.58 7.13 -28.00
CA VAL A 333 16.73 7.99 -28.83
C VAL A 333 16.46 9.33 -28.12
N GLU A 334 16.11 9.30 -26.84
CA GLU A 334 15.89 10.50 -26.01
C GLU A 334 17.17 11.32 -25.91
N ARG A 335 18.33 10.69 -25.68
CA ARG A 335 19.63 11.39 -25.64
C ARG A 335 19.99 12.01 -26.98
N ALA A 336 19.79 11.30 -28.09
CA ALA A 336 20.11 11.78 -29.44
C ALA A 336 19.24 12.95 -29.90
N THR A 337 18.08 13.14 -29.26
CA THR A 337 17.10 14.18 -29.61
C THR A 337 17.01 15.28 -28.55
N ALA A 338 17.85 15.24 -27.51
CA ALA A 338 17.95 16.26 -26.47
C ALA A 338 18.82 17.47 -26.87
N GLY A 339 19.36 17.47 -28.10
CA GLY A 339 20.20 18.52 -28.65
C GLY A 339 19.44 19.62 -29.36
#